data_AF-A0A842Y8Q9-F1
#
_entry.id   AF-A0A842Y8Q9-F1
#
_cell.length_a   1.000
_cell.length_b   1.000
_cell.length_c   1.000
_cell.angle_alpha   90.00
_cell.angle_beta   90.00
_cell.angle_gamma   90.00
#
_symmetry.space_group_name_H-M   'P 1'
#
loop_
_entity.id
_entity.type
_entity.pdbx_description
1 polymer ?
#
loop_
_entity_poly.entity_id
_entity_poly.type
_entity_poly.pdbx_seq_one_letter_code
_entity_poly.pdbx_strand_id
1 'polypeptide(L)' 'MNHPNLIKTGKSNTVEFKEKFDERTIESAVAFANTAEGCLIIKAEVPR' A
#
# COMPACT_ATOMS: atom_id res chain seq x y z
N MET A 1 -16.30 2.24 4.11
CA MET A 1 -14.91 2.60 3.79
C MET A 1 -14.86 4.10 3.51
N ASN A 2 -14.36 4.92 4.44
CA ASN A 2 -14.31 6.38 4.30
C ASN A 2 -12.82 6.79 4.15
N HIS A 3 -12.40 7.16 2.95
CA HIS A 3 -10.99 7.07 2.49
C HIS A 3 -10.20 8.38 2.24
N PRO A 4 -10.52 9.55 2.82
CA PRO A 4 -9.75 10.76 2.52
C PRO A 4 -8.28 10.69 2.99
N ASN A 5 -7.95 9.88 4.01
CA ASN A 5 -6.57 9.73 4.48
C ASN A 5 -5.73 8.81 3.57
N LEU A 6 -6.33 7.78 2.96
CA LEU A 6 -5.61 6.84 2.11
C LEU A 6 -5.07 7.53 0.84
N ILE A 7 -5.87 8.43 0.27
CA ILE A 7 -5.48 9.23 -0.90
C ILE A 7 -4.40 10.26 -0.52
N LYS A 8 -4.39 10.78 0.72
CA LYS A 8 -3.41 11.79 1.13
C LYS A 8 -2.05 11.21 1.50
N THR A 9 -2.01 10.05 2.14
CA THR A 9 -0.76 9.44 2.63
C THR A 9 -0.26 8.33 1.72
N GLY A 10 -1.08 7.84 0.79
CA GLY A 10 -0.80 6.65 -0.01
C GLY A 10 -0.72 5.36 0.81
N LYS A 11 -1.16 5.38 2.08
CA LYS A 11 -1.05 4.25 3.01
C LYS A 11 -2.17 4.21 4.03
N SER A 12 -2.68 3.01 4.29
CA SER A 12 -3.50 2.65 5.44
C SER A 12 -2.95 1.35 6.02
N ASN A 13 -3.42 0.96 7.21
CA ASN A 13 -2.94 -0.23 7.92
C ASN A 13 -3.04 -1.52 7.09
N THR A 14 -3.91 -1.55 6.07
CA THR A 14 -4.13 -2.73 5.21
C THR A 14 -4.00 -2.43 3.72
N VAL A 15 -3.65 -1.20 3.32
CA VAL A 15 -3.53 -0.82 1.90
C VAL A 15 -2.29 0.05 1.69
N GLU A 16 -1.40 -0.37 0.81
CA GLU A 16 -0.20 0.41 0.46
C GLU A 16 -0.06 0.59 -1.05
N PHE A 17 0.19 1.84 -1.46
CA PHE A 17 0.42 2.22 -2.85
C PHE A 17 1.92 2.28 -3.12
N LYS A 18 2.37 1.64 -4.20
CA LYS A 18 3.76 1.66 -4.67
C LYS A 18 3.79 2.07 -6.14
N GLU A 19 4.62 3.05 -6.46
CA GLU A 19 4.79 3.53 -7.83
C GLU A 19 5.45 2.47 -8.74
N LYS A 20 6.31 1.62 -8.18
CA LYS A 20 7.01 0.53 -8.88
C LYS A 20 7.13 -0.71 -8.01
N PHE A 21 7.40 -1.84 -8.65
CA PHE A 21 7.74 -3.09 -7.96
C PHE A 21 9.25 -3.13 -7.71
N ASP A 22 9.65 -3.11 -6.44
CA ASP A 22 11.05 -3.22 -6.01
C ASP A 22 11.18 -4.05 -4.72
N GLU A 23 12.40 -4.17 -4.19
CA GLU A 23 12.67 -4.91 -2.95
C GLU A 23 11.79 -4.46 -1.78
N ARG A 24 11.49 -3.16 -1.69
CA ARG A 24 10.61 -2.62 -0.65
C ARG A 24 9.15 -3.03 -0.86
N THR A 25 8.74 -3.39 -2.07
CA THR A 25 7.42 -4.00 -2.31
C THR A 25 7.38 -5.41 -1.74
N ILE A 26 8.47 -6.17 -1.86
CA ILE A 26 8.60 -7.52 -1.31
C ILE A 26 8.56 -7.47 0.21
N GLU A 27 9.31 -6.55 0.83
CA GLU A 27 9.27 -6.33 2.28
C GLU A 27 7.86 -6.01 2.78
N SER A 28 7.14 -5.10 2.11
CA SER A 28 5.74 -4.78 2.43
C SER A 28 4.82 -5.99 2.29
N ALA A 29 5.02 -6.83 1.27
CA ALA A 29 4.21 -8.04 1.07
C ALA A 29 4.44 -9.06 2.19
N VAL A 30 5.70 -9.27 2.58
CA VAL A 30 6.07 -10.13 3.72
C VAL A 30 5.52 -9.56 5.03
N ALA A 31 5.58 -8.25 5.22
CA ALA A 31 5.01 -7.61 6.40
C ALA A 31 3.50 -7.83 6.50
N PHE A 32 2.75 -7.65 5.40
CA PHE A 32 1.32 -7.95 5.39
C PHE A 32 1.06 -9.42 5.69
N ALA A 33 1.71 -10.35 4.98
CA ALA A 33 1.52 -11.78 5.21
C ALA A 33 1.72 -12.22 6.67
N ASN A 34 2.60 -11.54 7.42
CA ASN A 34 2.89 -11.86 8.82
C ASN A 34 2.09 -11.08 9.87
N THR A 35 1.45 -9.96 9.52
CA THR A 35 0.79 -9.08 10.50
C THR A 35 -0.71 -8.92 10.29
N ALA A 36 -1.19 -8.87 9.04
CA ALA A 36 -2.60 -8.74 8.69
C ALA A 36 -2.83 -8.98 7.19
N GLU A 37 -4.03 -9.43 6.80
CA GLU A 37 -4.42 -9.38 5.39
C GLU A 37 -4.33 -7.94 4.86
N GLY A 38 -3.78 -7.77 3.65
CA GLY A 38 -3.50 -6.46 3.09
C GLY A 38 -3.50 -6.45 1.56
N CYS A 39 -3.68 -5.26 0.99
CA CYS A 39 -3.72 -5.02 -0.45
C CYS A 39 -2.55 -4.11 -0.87
N LEU A 40 -1.70 -4.61 -1.76
CA LEU A 40 -0.64 -3.83 -2.39
C LEU A 40 -1.09 -3.42 -3.79
N ILE A 41 -1.12 -2.11 -4.04
CA ILE A 41 -1.49 -1.56 -5.34
C ILE A 41 -0.23 -0.99 -5.99
N ILE A 42 0.21 -1.62 -7.08
CA ILE A 42 1.46 -1.30 -7.78
C ILE A 42 1.15 -0.52 -9.06
N LYS A 43 1.98 0.48 -9.38
CA LYS A 43 1.78 1.45 -10.48
C LYS A 43 0.53 2.32 -10.36
N ALA A 44 -0.03 2.45 -9.16
CA ALA A 44 -1.09 3.41 -8.93
C ALA A 44 -0.48 4.78 -8.63
N GLU A 45 -0.69 5.74 -9.53
CA GLU A 45 -0.49 7.15 -9.24
C GLU A 45 -1.56 7.59 -8.25
N VAL A 46 -1.13 8.06 -7.08
CA VAL A 46 -2.03 8.70 -6.13
C VAL A 46 -2.32 10.11 -6.68
N PRO A 47 -3.57 10.43 -7.07
CA PRO A 47 -3.89 11.77 -7.56
C PRO A 47 -3.62 12.78 -6.43
N ARG A 48 -2.76 13.76 -6.70
CA ARG A 48 -2.32 14.77 -5.75
C ARG A 48 -3.43 15.75 -5.38
#